data_AF-A0A8J2SEJ2-F1
#
_entry.id   AF-A0A8J2SEJ2-F1
#
_cell.length_a   1.000
_cell.length_b   1.000
_cell.length_c   1.000
_cell.angle_alpha   90.00
_cell.angle_beta   90.00
_cell.angle_gamma   90.00
#
_symmetry.space_group_name_H-M   'P 1'
#
loop_
_entity.id
_entity.type
_entity.pdbx_description
1 polymer ?
#
loop_
_entity_poly.entity_id
_entity_poly.type
_entity_poly.pdbx_seq_one_letter_code
_entity_poly.pdbx_strand_id
1 'polypeptide(L)'
;MPSLIARLATAEASLGIQLALLVLHALLWHVITTWAAKRIAPWCQAQPWIERFRARAGATLRRGYGIQFKDEDDMFALVTLVAAILCVHLTGGLLCVPALLAKRPSSLVVALAAHGSLVEAGWELSDVFIRVTGVLGMRGPRGRAENPHGLVLLLLCHHAVAVTMVVPMNANAMLRTDRDYHELSFLLQAAAFVAGFSQLYGFTLDCDTEQGLRRMRLSVFFSWFSAVWSRGYRYLIVAWRLWRRVCATQSTTMALGGAVGLAGMTLFNLAINIDTTRKLVKFINVRSNAGAQDVFDGASKKTR
;
A
#
# COMPACT_ATOMS: atom_id res chain seq x y z
N MET A 1 15.92 -32.12 -14.98
CA MET A 1 15.72 -30.90 -14.15
C MET A 1 14.73 -29.99 -14.87
N PRO A 2 13.79 -29.33 -14.18
CA PRO A 2 12.90 -28.35 -14.81
C PRO A 2 13.71 -27.21 -15.45
N SER A 3 13.23 -26.64 -16.55
CA SER A 3 13.86 -25.48 -17.18
C SER A 3 13.80 -24.25 -16.26
N LEU A 4 14.71 -23.30 -16.42
CA LEU A 4 14.70 -22.05 -15.64
C LEU A 4 13.33 -21.34 -15.72
N ILE A 5 12.73 -21.29 -16.90
CA ILE A 5 11.41 -20.68 -17.12
C ILE A 5 10.33 -21.39 -16.29
N ALA A 6 10.31 -22.73 -16.30
CA ALA A 6 9.37 -23.50 -15.49
C ALA A 6 9.56 -23.24 -14.00
N ARG A 7 10.81 -23.15 -13.52
CA ARG A 7 11.14 -22.85 -12.13
C ARG A 7 10.69 -21.45 -11.71
N LEU A 8 10.87 -20.45 -12.58
CA LEU A 8 10.39 -19.08 -12.36
C LEU A 8 8.85 -19.03 -12.35
N ALA A 9 8.17 -19.68 -13.30
CA ALA A 9 6.72 -19.69 -13.41
C ALA A 9 6.02 -20.43 -12.27
N THR A 10 6.66 -21.48 -11.73
CA THR A 10 6.20 -22.18 -10.52
C THR A 10 6.70 -21.53 -9.24
N ALA A 11 7.41 -20.42 -9.38
CA ALA A 11 8.10 -19.70 -8.32
C ALA A 11 8.88 -20.61 -7.39
N GLU A 12 9.66 -21.60 -7.86
CA GLU A 12 10.35 -22.59 -7.01
C GLU A 12 10.91 -22.04 -5.68
N ALA A 13 10.77 -22.82 -4.60
CA ALA A 13 11.19 -22.48 -3.24
C ALA A 13 12.73 -22.53 -3.03
N SER A 14 13.51 -22.05 -3.99
CA SER A 14 14.95 -21.86 -3.84
C SER A 14 15.27 -20.36 -3.77
N LEU A 15 16.24 -20.00 -2.92
CA LEU A 15 16.60 -18.60 -2.69
C LEU A 15 16.97 -17.88 -4.01
N GLY A 16 17.75 -18.54 -4.87
CA GLY A 16 18.15 -17.97 -6.17
C GLY A 16 16.96 -17.67 -7.09
N ILE A 17 15.96 -18.55 -7.13
CA ILE A 17 14.74 -18.33 -7.93
C ILE A 17 13.90 -17.20 -7.32
N GLN A 18 13.77 -17.14 -5.99
CA GLN A 18 13.03 -16.07 -5.33
C GLN A 18 13.67 -14.69 -5.51
N LEU A 19 15.00 -14.60 -5.44
CA LEU A 19 15.73 -13.36 -5.71
C LEU A 19 15.61 -12.94 -7.18
N ALA A 20 15.73 -13.89 -8.11
CA ALA A 20 15.53 -13.60 -9.54
C ALA A 20 14.12 -13.08 -9.80
N LEU A 21 13.09 -13.70 -9.21
CA LEU A 21 11.72 -13.24 -9.33
C LEU A 21 11.49 -11.87 -8.68
N LEU A 22 12.11 -11.59 -7.53
CA LEU A 22 12.02 -10.28 -6.89
C LEU A 22 12.53 -9.18 -7.84
N VAL A 23 13.68 -9.40 -8.48
CA VAL A 23 14.25 -8.44 -9.46
C VAL A 23 13.34 -8.32 -10.70
N LEU A 24 12.83 -9.43 -11.23
CA LEU A 24 11.92 -9.41 -12.39
C LEU A 24 10.63 -8.66 -12.07
N HIS A 25 10.03 -8.90 -10.90
CA HIS A 25 8.85 -8.17 -10.45
C HIS A 25 9.17 -6.68 -10.22
N ALA A 26 10.35 -6.35 -9.68
CA ALA A 26 10.77 -4.95 -9.51
C ALA A 26 10.85 -4.21 -10.85
N LEU A 27 11.47 -4.79 -11.86
CA LEU A 27 11.56 -4.20 -13.20
C LEU A 27 10.17 -4.09 -13.84
N LEU A 28 9.39 -5.17 -13.80
CA LEU A 28 8.06 -5.22 -14.40
C LEU A 28 7.13 -4.16 -13.79
N TRP A 29 7.02 -4.14 -12.46
CA TRP A 29 6.10 -3.22 -11.78
C TRP A 29 6.58 -1.78 -11.79
N HIS A 30 7.89 -1.52 -11.81
CA HIS A 30 8.40 -0.17 -12.04
C HIS A 30 7.94 0.38 -13.40
N VAL A 31 8.06 -0.42 -14.47
CA VAL A 31 7.62 -0.03 -15.82
C VAL A 31 6.10 0.17 -15.85
N ILE A 32 5.33 -0.79 -15.36
CA ILE A 32 3.86 -0.73 -15.39
C ILE A 32 3.34 0.47 -14.60
N THR A 33 3.79 0.66 -13.36
CA THR A 33 3.29 1.75 -12.50
C THR A 33 3.69 3.13 -13.02
N THR A 34 4.93 3.29 -13.49
CA THR A 34 5.39 4.56 -14.09
C THR A 34 4.61 4.89 -15.37
N TRP A 35 4.38 3.89 -16.23
CA TRP A 35 3.58 4.06 -17.44
C TRP A 35 2.13 4.41 -17.11
N ALA A 36 1.52 3.68 -16.18
CA ALA A 36 0.14 3.92 -15.76
C ALA A 36 -0.01 5.31 -15.13
N ALA A 37 0.88 5.73 -14.24
CA ALA A 37 0.86 7.07 -13.63
C ALA A 37 0.92 8.18 -14.69
N LYS A 38 1.79 8.04 -15.69
CA LYS A 38 1.90 8.98 -16.83
C LYS A 38 0.63 9.06 -17.68
N ARG A 39 -0.19 8.00 -17.72
CA ARG A 39 -1.47 7.98 -18.44
C ARG A 39 -2.63 8.50 -17.58
N ILE A 40 -2.61 8.18 -16.29
CA ILE A 40 -3.63 8.62 -15.32
C ILE A 40 -3.54 10.14 -15.12
N ALA A 41 -2.34 10.71 -15.02
CA ALA A 41 -2.17 12.12 -14.69
C ALA A 41 -2.85 13.10 -15.68
N PRO A 42 -2.66 13.01 -17.01
CA PRO A 42 -3.36 13.88 -17.96
C PRO A 42 -4.87 13.66 -17.96
N TRP A 43 -5.31 12.40 -17.79
CA TRP A 43 -6.73 12.10 -17.69
C TRP A 43 -7.36 12.77 -16.48
N CYS A 44 -6.73 12.68 -15.31
CA CYS A 44 -7.16 13.35 -14.08
C CYS A 44 -7.15 14.88 -14.23
N GLN A 45 -6.14 15.46 -14.88
CA GLN A 45 -6.07 16.91 -15.11
C GLN A 45 -7.23 17.44 -15.95
N ALA A 46 -7.75 16.63 -16.88
CA ALA A 46 -8.90 16.99 -17.69
C ALA A 46 -10.24 16.87 -16.96
N GLN A 47 -10.27 16.40 -15.70
CA GLN A 47 -11.52 16.16 -14.99
C GLN A 47 -12.01 17.41 -14.25
N PRO A 48 -13.33 17.65 -14.20
CA PRO A 48 -13.91 18.82 -13.51
C PRO A 48 -13.68 18.81 -11.99
N TRP A 49 -13.33 17.66 -11.41
CA TRP A 49 -13.10 17.49 -9.98
C TRP A 49 -11.63 17.65 -9.55
N ILE A 50 -10.71 17.96 -10.47
CA ILE A 50 -9.26 17.96 -10.23
C ILE A 50 -8.82 18.88 -9.09
N GLU A 51 -9.36 20.10 -9.02
CA GLU A 51 -8.98 21.07 -7.98
C GLU A 51 -9.35 20.57 -6.58
N ARG A 52 -10.56 20.01 -6.43
CA ARG A 52 -10.99 19.39 -5.17
C ARG A 52 -10.13 18.19 -4.81
N PHE A 53 -9.78 17.39 -5.81
CA PHE A 53 -8.92 16.23 -5.62
C PHE A 53 -7.54 16.64 -5.11
N ARG A 54 -6.89 17.61 -5.77
CA ARG A 54 -5.58 18.16 -5.37
C ARG A 54 -5.64 18.74 -3.95
N ALA A 55 -6.64 19.55 -3.65
CA ALA A 55 -6.81 20.16 -2.34
C ALA A 55 -6.95 19.10 -1.22
N ARG A 56 -7.81 18.09 -1.41
CA ARG A 56 -8.07 17.05 -0.40
C ARG A 56 -6.91 16.05 -0.26
N ALA A 57 -6.30 15.66 -1.37
CA ALA A 57 -5.12 14.79 -1.36
C ALA A 57 -3.95 15.49 -0.66
N GLY A 58 -3.66 16.74 -1.04
CA GLY A 58 -2.63 17.57 -0.42
C GLY A 58 -2.90 17.82 1.07
N ALA A 59 -4.15 18.10 1.47
CA ALA A 59 -4.52 18.24 2.87
C ALA A 59 -4.29 16.94 3.66
N THR A 60 -4.61 15.78 3.07
CA THR A 60 -4.38 14.48 3.69
C THR A 60 -2.88 14.20 3.88
N LEU A 61 -2.06 14.42 2.85
CA LEU A 61 -0.62 14.22 2.93
C LEU A 61 0.03 15.13 3.98
N ARG A 62 -0.32 16.42 3.97
CA ARG A 62 0.23 17.41 4.92
C ARG A 62 -0.22 17.17 6.35
N ARG A 63 -1.53 17.04 6.60
CA ARG A 63 -2.09 16.97 7.96
C ARG A 63 -2.09 15.55 8.54
N GLY A 64 -2.35 14.55 7.70
CA GLY A 64 -2.45 13.15 8.12
C GLY A 64 -1.07 12.52 8.31
N TYR A 65 -0.12 12.83 7.44
CA TYR A 65 1.18 12.14 7.38
C TYR A 65 2.39 13.06 7.56
N GLY A 66 2.20 14.37 7.73
CA GLY A 66 3.32 15.32 7.84
C GLY A 66 4.14 15.46 6.56
N ILE A 67 3.59 15.07 5.42
CA ILE A 67 4.27 15.09 4.12
C ILE A 67 4.00 16.43 3.44
N GLN A 68 5.03 17.25 3.34
CA GLN A 68 4.96 18.56 2.69
C GLN A 68 5.82 18.56 1.44
N PHE A 69 5.18 18.74 0.29
CA PHE A 69 5.84 18.99 -0.98
C PHE A 69 6.05 20.48 -1.17
N LYS A 70 7.14 20.85 -1.86
CA LYS A 70 7.40 22.24 -2.27
C LYS A 70 6.51 22.65 -3.44
N ASP A 71 6.27 21.72 -4.35
CA ASP A 71 5.47 21.91 -5.55
C ASP A 71 4.20 21.04 -5.47
N GLU A 72 3.06 21.61 -5.85
CA GLU A 72 1.80 20.87 -5.95
C GLU A 72 1.83 19.82 -7.06
N ASP A 73 2.62 20.04 -8.11
CA ASP A 73 2.77 19.08 -9.20
C ASP A 73 3.52 17.82 -8.75
N ASP A 74 4.51 17.95 -7.86
CA ASP A 74 5.19 16.79 -7.24
C ASP A 74 4.22 15.99 -6.36
N MET A 75 3.37 16.68 -5.59
CA MET A 75 2.31 16.04 -4.80
C MET A 75 1.33 15.30 -5.70
N PHE A 76 0.90 15.93 -6.79
CA PHE A 76 -0.02 15.32 -7.75
C PHE A 76 0.60 14.11 -8.47
N ALA A 77 1.89 14.18 -8.81
CA ALA A 77 2.65 13.07 -9.36
C ALA A 77 2.70 11.88 -8.39
N LEU A 78 2.91 12.13 -7.09
CA LEU A 78 2.84 11.07 -6.09
C LEU A 78 1.45 10.44 -6.03
N VAL A 79 0.39 11.25 -5.97
CA VAL A 79 -0.97 10.72 -5.81
C VAL A 79 -1.43 9.90 -7.03
N THR A 80 -1.04 10.31 -8.24
CA THR A 80 -1.30 9.54 -9.47
C THR A 80 -0.47 8.25 -9.53
N LEU A 81 0.76 8.27 -9.02
CA LEU A 81 1.56 7.07 -8.81
C LEU A 81 0.89 6.13 -7.80
N VAL A 82 0.38 6.64 -6.68
CA VAL A 82 -0.38 5.86 -5.68
C VAL A 82 -1.60 5.19 -6.32
N ALA A 83 -2.32 5.87 -7.22
CA ALA A 83 -3.43 5.26 -7.95
C ALA A 83 -2.98 4.03 -8.78
N ALA A 84 -1.81 4.11 -9.43
CA ALA A 84 -1.23 2.97 -10.14
C ALA A 84 -0.77 1.84 -9.19
N ILE A 85 -0.21 2.20 -8.03
CA ILE A 85 0.22 1.24 -7.00
C ILE A 85 -0.96 0.49 -6.39
N LEU A 86 -2.12 1.13 -6.23
CA LEU A 86 -3.34 0.43 -5.78
C LEU A 86 -3.68 -0.75 -6.70
N CYS A 87 -3.44 -0.64 -8.01
CA CYS A 87 -3.62 -1.78 -8.93
C CYS A 87 -2.60 -2.90 -8.68
N VAL A 88 -1.35 -2.58 -8.31
CA VAL A 88 -0.33 -3.56 -7.89
C VAL A 88 -0.85 -4.35 -6.68
N HIS A 89 -1.33 -3.65 -5.65
CA HIS A 89 -1.92 -4.26 -4.47
C HIS A 89 -3.13 -5.15 -4.82
N LEU A 90 -4.02 -4.69 -5.72
CA LEU A 90 -5.14 -5.52 -6.15
C LEU A 90 -4.66 -6.81 -6.83
N THR A 91 -3.70 -6.69 -7.77
CA THR A 91 -3.16 -7.85 -8.48
C THR A 91 -2.52 -8.84 -7.53
N GLY A 92 -1.61 -8.41 -6.66
CA GLY A 92 -0.92 -9.33 -5.76
C GLY A 92 -1.86 -9.94 -4.72
N GLY A 93 -2.82 -9.17 -4.21
CA GLY A 93 -3.88 -9.69 -3.35
C GLY A 93 -4.75 -10.75 -4.03
N LEU A 94 -5.20 -10.51 -5.28
CA LEU A 94 -6.02 -11.47 -6.02
C LEU A 94 -5.28 -12.79 -6.29
N LEU A 95 -3.97 -12.76 -6.52
CA LEU A 95 -3.16 -13.96 -6.71
C LEU A 95 -3.07 -14.84 -5.44
N CYS A 96 -3.29 -14.27 -4.25
CA CYS A 96 -3.36 -15.03 -3.00
C CYS A 96 -4.74 -15.68 -2.74
N VAL A 97 -5.82 -15.20 -3.36
CA VAL A 97 -7.20 -15.67 -3.11
C VAL A 97 -7.36 -17.18 -3.29
N PRO A 98 -6.84 -17.83 -4.35
CA PRO A 98 -6.98 -19.27 -4.53
C PRO A 98 -6.46 -20.08 -3.33
N ALA A 99 -5.38 -19.64 -2.68
CA ALA A 99 -4.81 -20.31 -1.53
C ALA A 99 -5.67 -20.17 -0.26
N LEU A 100 -6.44 -19.08 -0.15
CA LEU A 100 -7.38 -18.88 0.95
C LEU A 100 -8.65 -19.73 0.80
N LEU A 101 -9.06 -20.00 -0.43
CA LEU A 101 -10.23 -20.82 -0.72
C LEU A 101 -9.92 -22.32 -0.71
N ALA A 102 -8.67 -22.70 -0.99
CA ALA A 102 -8.25 -24.10 -0.99
C ALA A 102 -8.16 -24.67 0.44
N LYS A 103 -8.74 -25.87 0.64
CA LYS A 103 -8.50 -26.68 1.86
C LYS A 103 -7.11 -27.31 1.86
N ARG A 104 -6.63 -27.68 0.67
CA ARG A 104 -5.30 -28.25 0.41
C ARG A 104 -4.74 -27.59 -0.86
N PRO A 105 -3.92 -26.54 -0.76
CA PRO A 105 -3.45 -25.81 -1.92
C PRO A 105 -2.52 -26.68 -2.77
N SER A 106 -2.77 -26.74 -4.08
CA SER A 106 -1.88 -27.39 -5.05
C SER A 106 -0.61 -26.58 -5.25
N SER A 107 0.41 -27.17 -5.91
CA SER A 107 1.65 -26.47 -6.24
C SER A 107 1.42 -25.18 -7.04
N LEU A 108 0.47 -25.20 -7.99
CA LEU A 108 0.08 -24.01 -8.76
C LEU A 108 -0.53 -22.93 -7.85
N VAL A 109 -1.41 -23.30 -6.93
CA VAL A 109 -2.04 -22.35 -5.99
C VAL A 109 -1.00 -21.70 -5.07
N VAL A 110 -0.03 -22.48 -4.59
CA VAL A 110 1.10 -21.96 -3.79
C VAL A 110 2.00 -21.04 -4.63
N ALA A 111 2.24 -21.39 -5.90
CA ALA A 111 3.02 -20.56 -6.82
C ALA A 111 2.33 -19.21 -7.09
N LEU A 112 1.01 -19.20 -7.33
CA LEU A 112 0.23 -17.98 -7.49
C LEU A 112 0.35 -17.08 -6.26
N ALA A 113 0.15 -17.64 -5.05
CA ALA A 113 0.28 -16.86 -3.83
C ALA A 113 1.69 -16.30 -3.61
N ALA A 114 2.74 -17.05 -3.97
CA ALA A 114 4.12 -16.58 -3.92
C ALA A 114 4.38 -15.45 -4.94
N HIS A 115 3.84 -15.54 -6.15
CA HIS A 115 3.87 -14.40 -7.08
C HIS A 115 3.08 -13.21 -6.54
N GLY A 116 1.94 -13.45 -5.89
CA GLY A 116 1.14 -12.40 -5.26
C GLY A 116 1.90 -11.62 -4.19
N SER A 117 2.72 -12.29 -3.38
CA SER A 117 3.58 -11.60 -2.40
C SER A 117 4.77 -10.89 -3.07
N LEU A 118 5.34 -11.45 -4.14
CA LEU A 118 6.46 -10.85 -4.89
C LEU A 118 6.04 -9.64 -5.74
N VAL A 119 4.77 -9.55 -6.14
CA VAL A 119 4.21 -8.38 -6.84
C VAL A 119 4.48 -7.11 -6.04
N GLU A 120 4.11 -7.11 -4.76
CA GLU A 120 4.34 -6.00 -3.84
C GLU A 120 5.83 -5.80 -3.56
N ALA A 121 6.52 -6.86 -3.12
CA ALA A 121 7.92 -6.76 -2.72
C ALA A 121 8.83 -6.30 -3.88
N GLY A 122 8.53 -6.69 -5.11
CA GLY A 122 9.24 -6.22 -6.29
C GLY A 122 9.04 -4.72 -6.50
N TRP A 123 7.78 -4.26 -6.47
CA TRP A 123 7.49 -2.83 -6.58
C TRP A 123 8.21 -2.04 -5.47
N GLU A 124 8.11 -2.48 -4.21
CA GLU A 124 8.76 -1.82 -3.07
C GLU A 124 10.29 -1.78 -3.21
N LEU A 125 10.92 -2.83 -3.73
CA LEU A 125 12.36 -2.85 -4.01
C LEU A 125 12.74 -1.74 -5.00
N SER A 126 11.95 -1.57 -6.07
CA SER A 126 12.17 -0.51 -7.06
C SER A 126 11.98 0.88 -6.46
N ASP A 127 10.98 1.06 -5.60
CA ASP A 127 10.70 2.32 -4.92
C ASP A 127 11.82 2.67 -3.93
N VAL A 128 12.26 1.72 -3.10
CA VAL A 128 13.40 1.90 -2.18
C VAL A 128 14.64 2.36 -2.93
N PHE A 129 14.98 1.73 -4.06
CA PHE A 129 16.12 2.14 -4.87
C PHE A 129 16.00 3.59 -5.38
N ILE A 130 14.83 3.96 -5.92
CA ILE A 130 14.56 5.31 -6.44
C ILE A 130 14.66 6.37 -5.34
N ARG A 131 14.20 6.05 -4.13
CA ARG A 131 14.22 6.98 -2.99
C ARG A 131 15.60 7.12 -2.39
N VAL A 132 16.31 6.01 -2.19
CA VAL A 132 17.69 6.02 -1.67
C VAL A 132 18.58 6.85 -2.59
N THR A 133 18.53 6.61 -3.90
CA THR A 133 19.30 7.41 -4.87
C THR A 133 18.87 8.88 -4.91
N GLY A 134 17.58 9.18 -4.71
CA GLY A 134 17.07 10.54 -4.57
C GLY A 134 17.60 11.27 -3.33
N VAL A 135 17.52 10.63 -2.16
CA VAL A 135 17.97 11.16 -0.86
C VAL A 135 19.49 11.39 -0.87
N LEU A 136 20.26 10.43 -1.38
CA LEU A 136 21.71 10.54 -1.52
C LEU A 136 22.12 11.66 -2.52
N GLY A 137 21.19 12.20 -3.30
CA GLY A 137 21.44 13.29 -4.24
C GLY A 137 21.98 12.83 -5.61
N MET A 138 21.97 11.52 -5.90
CA MET A 138 22.39 10.98 -7.20
C MET A 138 21.46 11.43 -8.34
N ARG A 139 20.22 11.83 -8.00
CA ARG A 139 19.21 12.36 -8.93
C ARG A 139 19.11 13.91 -8.87
N GLY A 140 20.14 14.58 -8.33
CA GLY A 140 20.20 16.04 -8.21
C GLY A 140 19.20 16.65 -7.21
N PRO A 141 19.03 17.99 -7.21
CA PRO A 141 18.15 18.69 -6.27
C PRO A 141 16.68 18.25 -6.34
N ARG A 142 16.21 17.91 -7.55
CA ARG A 142 14.85 17.40 -7.78
C ARG A 142 14.61 16.07 -7.06
N GLY A 143 15.58 15.14 -7.12
CA GLY A 143 15.47 13.86 -6.42
C GLY A 143 15.31 13.98 -4.91
N ARG A 144 15.92 15.00 -4.28
CA ARG A 144 15.71 15.30 -2.85
C ARG A 144 14.35 15.93 -2.58
N ALA A 145 13.88 16.82 -3.46
CA ALA A 145 12.57 17.46 -3.33
C ALA A 145 11.39 16.47 -3.42
N GLU A 146 11.52 15.44 -4.27
CA GLU A 146 10.55 14.35 -4.42
C GLU A 146 10.46 13.43 -3.17
N ASN A 147 11.39 13.55 -2.22
CA ASN A 147 11.53 12.66 -1.07
C ASN A 147 11.54 13.41 0.27
N PRO A 148 10.44 14.09 0.64
CA PRO A 148 10.33 14.72 1.96
C PRO A 148 10.47 13.67 3.08
N HIS A 149 11.11 14.04 4.19
CA HIS A 149 11.47 13.09 5.26
C HIS A 149 10.27 12.28 5.78
N GLY A 150 9.11 12.92 5.93
CA GLY A 150 7.88 12.23 6.36
C GLY A 150 7.46 11.11 5.42
N LEU A 151 7.64 11.28 4.10
CA LEU A 151 7.31 10.25 3.11
C LEU A 151 8.31 9.09 3.18
N VAL A 152 9.60 9.39 3.29
CA VAL A 152 10.66 8.36 3.39
C VAL A 152 10.45 7.52 4.66
N LEU A 153 10.15 8.15 5.80
CA LEU A 153 9.87 7.44 7.04
C LEU A 153 8.60 6.59 6.94
N LEU A 154 7.51 7.15 6.39
CA LEU A 154 6.26 6.43 6.18
C LEU A 154 6.50 5.16 5.35
N LEU A 155 7.22 5.28 4.24
CA LEU A 155 7.47 4.17 3.32
C LEU A 155 8.48 3.18 3.86
N LEU A 156 9.48 3.62 4.64
CA LEU A 156 10.38 2.70 5.33
C LEU A 156 9.59 1.80 6.30
N CYS A 157 8.71 2.39 7.12
CA CYS A 157 7.85 1.63 8.01
C CYS A 157 6.89 0.70 7.25
N HIS A 158 6.35 1.17 6.12
CA HIS A 158 5.41 0.42 5.29
C HIS A 158 6.09 -0.77 4.58
N HIS A 159 7.21 -0.54 3.90
CA HIS A 159 7.87 -1.53 3.04
C HIS A 159 8.73 -2.53 3.83
N ALA A 160 8.99 -2.26 5.11
CA ALA A 160 9.89 -3.08 5.91
C ALA A 160 9.52 -4.57 5.88
N VAL A 161 8.23 -4.92 5.96
CA VAL A 161 7.82 -6.33 5.98
C VAL A 161 8.01 -7.02 4.63
N ALA A 162 7.66 -6.38 3.52
CA ALA A 162 7.72 -7.06 2.23
C ALA A 162 9.17 -7.20 1.74
N VAL A 163 9.98 -6.15 1.91
CA VAL A 163 11.41 -6.17 1.58
C VAL A 163 12.20 -7.19 2.42
N THR A 164 11.89 -7.35 3.71
CA THR A 164 12.67 -8.26 4.57
C THR A 164 12.13 -9.69 4.60
N MET A 165 10.83 -9.92 4.42
CA MET A 165 10.22 -11.23 4.71
C MET A 165 9.70 -11.99 3.50
N VAL A 166 9.32 -11.35 2.38
CA VAL A 166 8.68 -12.09 1.27
C VAL A 166 9.59 -13.16 0.67
N VAL A 167 10.83 -12.80 0.30
CA VAL A 167 11.80 -13.75 -0.26
C VAL A 167 12.12 -14.89 0.70
N PRO A 168 12.52 -14.65 1.96
CA PRO A 168 12.85 -15.76 2.86
C PRO A 168 11.64 -16.64 3.19
N MET A 169 10.43 -16.07 3.26
CA MET A 169 9.22 -16.87 3.46
C MET A 169 8.87 -17.73 2.25
N ASN A 170 9.00 -17.21 1.04
CA ASN A 170 8.76 -17.98 -0.18
C ASN A 170 9.82 -19.07 -0.42
N ALA A 171 11.06 -18.84 0.02
CA ALA A 171 12.16 -19.82 -0.04
C ALA A 171 12.06 -20.88 1.06
N ASN A 172 11.29 -20.64 2.12
CA ASN A 172 11.10 -21.60 3.21
C ASN A 172 9.92 -22.53 2.91
N ALA A 173 10.19 -23.84 2.79
CA ALA A 173 9.17 -24.83 2.43
C ALA A 173 7.94 -24.85 3.37
N MET A 174 8.14 -24.61 4.67
CA MET A 174 7.06 -24.60 5.65
C MET A 174 6.19 -23.34 5.51
N LEU A 175 6.83 -22.16 5.43
CA LEU A 175 6.12 -20.87 5.43
C LEU A 175 5.48 -20.55 4.08
N ARG A 176 6.06 -21.03 2.98
CA ARG A 176 5.53 -20.79 1.65
C ARG A 176 4.13 -21.39 1.45
N THR A 177 3.84 -22.53 2.07
CA THR A 177 2.52 -23.17 2.02
C THR A 177 1.58 -22.69 3.12
N ASP A 178 2.02 -21.75 3.95
CA ASP A 178 1.29 -21.34 5.13
C ASP A 178 0.12 -20.43 4.78
N ARG A 179 -1.07 -20.81 5.24
CA ARG A 179 -2.30 -20.05 5.00
C ARG A 179 -2.27 -18.68 5.67
N ASP A 180 -1.68 -18.55 6.86
CA ASP A 180 -1.61 -17.27 7.56
C ASP A 180 -0.69 -16.30 6.78
N TYR A 181 0.35 -16.80 6.10
CA TYR A 181 1.19 -15.99 5.21
C TYR A 181 0.42 -15.46 3.98
N HIS A 182 -0.31 -16.33 3.28
CA HIS A 182 -1.11 -15.92 2.12
C HIS A 182 -2.24 -14.98 2.52
N GLU A 183 -2.82 -15.21 3.69
CA GLU A 183 -3.87 -14.36 4.23
C GLU A 183 -3.33 -12.99 4.62
N LEU A 184 -2.15 -12.92 5.25
CA LEU A 184 -1.52 -11.65 5.57
C LEU A 184 -1.21 -10.85 4.29
N SER A 185 -0.70 -11.52 3.26
CA SER A 185 -0.43 -10.91 1.95
C SER A 185 -1.72 -10.37 1.31
N PHE A 186 -2.80 -11.15 1.32
CA PHE A 186 -4.11 -10.71 0.84
C PHE A 186 -4.65 -9.51 1.63
N LEU A 187 -4.61 -9.56 2.97
CA LEU A 187 -5.12 -8.50 3.83
C LEU A 187 -4.35 -7.20 3.63
N LEU A 188 -3.03 -7.25 3.56
CA LEU A 188 -2.21 -6.05 3.39
C LEU A 188 -2.38 -5.45 2.00
N GLN A 189 -2.59 -6.25 0.96
CA GLN A 189 -2.66 -5.77 -0.42
C GLN A 189 -4.11 -5.51 -0.89
N ALA A 190 -4.98 -6.52 -0.96
CA ALA A 190 -6.34 -6.36 -1.49
C ALA A 190 -7.16 -5.35 -0.66
N ALA A 191 -6.99 -5.34 0.66
CA ALA A 191 -7.67 -4.34 1.49
C ALA A 191 -7.06 -2.94 1.35
N ALA A 192 -5.74 -2.82 1.07
CA ALA A 192 -5.14 -1.54 0.72
C ALA A 192 -5.77 -0.96 -0.56
N PHE A 193 -6.02 -1.80 -1.58
CA PHE A 193 -6.74 -1.38 -2.77
C PHE A 193 -8.13 -0.83 -2.41
N VAL A 194 -8.95 -1.59 -1.66
CA VAL A 194 -10.31 -1.15 -1.31
C VAL A 194 -10.29 0.15 -0.51
N ALA A 195 -9.44 0.24 0.50
CA ALA A 195 -9.35 1.41 1.37
C ALA A 195 -8.82 2.65 0.62
N GLY A 196 -7.74 2.49 -0.14
CA GLY A 196 -7.10 3.55 -0.92
C GLY A 196 -7.94 4.00 -2.09
N PHE A 197 -8.56 3.08 -2.85
CA PHE A 197 -9.45 3.43 -3.95
C PHE A 197 -10.69 4.18 -3.44
N SER A 198 -11.30 3.70 -2.35
CA SER A 198 -12.43 4.40 -1.72
C SER A 198 -12.05 5.82 -1.32
N GLN A 199 -10.84 6.01 -0.78
CA GLN A 199 -10.32 7.31 -0.40
C GLN A 199 -10.06 8.22 -1.61
N LEU A 200 -9.42 7.72 -2.67
CA LEU A 200 -9.18 8.49 -3.90
C LEU A 200 -10.51 8.88 -4.57
N TYR A 201 -11.49 7.98 -4.59
CA TYR A 201 -12.85 8.30 -5.04
C TYR A 201 -13.48 9.38 -4.15
N GLY A 202 -13.33 9.30 -2.82
CA GLY A 202 -13.79 10.33 -1.90
C GLY A 202 -13.22 11.73 -2.24
N PHE A 203 -11.98 11.81 -2.71
CA PHE A 203 -11.37 13.09 -3.10
C PHE A 203 -12.04 13.76 -4.31
N THR A 204 -12.76 13.02 -5.16
CA THR A 204 -13.43 13.58 -6.35
C THR A 204 -14.84 14.13 -6.05
N LEU A 205 -15.45 13.69 -4.95
CA LEU A 205 -16.87 13.93 -4.65
C LEU A 205 -17.18 15.37 -4.24
N ASP A 206 -18.34 15.86 -4.67
CA ASP A 206 -18.88 17.15 -4.24
C ASP A 206 -19.62 17.04 -2.90
N CYS A 207 -19.02 17.52 -1.81
CA CYS A 207 -19.65 17.38 -0.49
C CYS A 207 -20.66 18.49 -0.18
N ASP A 208 -20.81 19.49 -1.06
CA ASP A 208 -21.75 20.59 -0.89
C ASP A 208 -23.15 20.19 -1.40
N THR A 209 -23.24 19.08 -2.14
CA THR A 209 -24.49 18.42 -2.49
C THR A 209 -24.83 17.31 -1.50
N GLU A 210 -26.12 17.10 -1.20
CA GLU A 210 -26.56 15.99 -0.35
C GLU A 210 -26.15 14.62 -0.91
N GLN A 211 -26.25 14.47 -2.23
CA GLN A 211 -25.89 13.24 -2.91
C GLN A 211 -24.40 12.95 -2.77
N GLY A 212 -23.53 13.93 -2.98
CA GLY A 212 -22.10 13.72 -2.88
C GLY A 212 -21.62 13.59 -1.42
N LEU A 213 -22.28 14.23 -0.44
CA LEU A 213 -22.06 13.95 0.99
C LEU A 213 -22.46 12.52 1.36
N ARG A 214 -23.60 12.02 0.86
CA ARG A 214 -24.01 10.61 1.06
C ARG A 214 -22.98 9.65 0.46
N ARG A 215 -22.49 9.92 -0.76
CA ARG A 215 -21.43 9.12 -1.40
C ARG A 215 -20.12 9.17 -0.62
N MET A 216 -19.76 10.34 -0.07
CA MET A 216 -18.57 10.50 0.76
C MET A 216 -18.66 9.67 2.04
N ARG A 217 -19.80 9.71 2.74
CA ARG A 217 -20.02 8.88 3.94
C ARG A 217 -19.86 7.39 3.64
N LEU A 218 -20.40 6.91 2.52
CA LEU A 218 -20.23 5.52 2.09
C LEU A 218 -18.77 5.20 1.78
N SER A 219 -18.09 6.04 1.00
CA SER A 219 -16.67 5.89 0.67
C SER A 219 -15.79 5.82 1.93
N VAL A 220 -16.00 6.73 2.89
CA VAL A 220 -15.27 6.76 4.15
C VAL A 220 -15.60 5.56 5.03
N PHE A 221 -16.86 5.12 5.06
CA PHE A 221 -17.25 3.90 5.75
C PHE A 221 -16.54 2.66 5.20
N PHE A 222 -16.50 2.48 3.87
CA PHE A 222 -15.79 1.36 3.26
C PHE A 222 -14.28 1.42 3.52
N SER A 223 -13.69 2.61 3.43
CA SER A 223 -12.27 2.81 3.73
C SER A 223 -11.95 2.46 5.20
N TRP A 224 -12.75 2.97 6.13
CA TRP A 224 -12.62 2.68 7.56
C TRP A 224 -12.83 1.21 7.90
N PHE A 225 -13.91 0.60 7.42
CA PHE A 225 -14.21 -0.81 7.68
C PHE A 225 -13.09 -1.70 7.16
N SER A 226 -12.66 -1.45 5.92
CA SER A 226 -11.55 -2.18 5.32
C SER A 226 -10.27 -2.03 6.15
N ALA A 227 -9.90 -0.80 6.56
CA ALA A 227 -8.70 -0.55 7.37
C ALA A 227 -8.78 -1.21 8.76
N VAL A 228 -9.84 -0.96 9.53
CA VAL A 228 -9.96 -1.48 10.90
C VAL A 228 -9.99 -3.01 10.91
N TRP A 229 -10.68 -3.62 9.95
CA TRP A 229 -10.70 -5.07 9.84
C TRP A 229 -9.34 -5.63 9.41
N SER A 230 -8.81 -5.17 8.28
CA SER A 230 -7.65 -5.80 7.62
C SER A 230 -6.30 -5.40 8.22
N ARG A 231 -6.20 -4.22 8.83
CA ARG A 231 -4.96 -3.65 9.40
C ARG A 231 -4.99 -3.54 10.92
N GLY A 232 -6.18 -3.64 11.53
CA GLY A 232 -6.36 -3.73 12.98
C GLY A 232 -6.63 -5.17 13.41
N TYR A 233 -7.91 -5.54 13.49
CA TYR A 233 -8.36 -6.76 14.14
C TYR A 233 -7.78 -8.04 13.52
N ARG A 234 -8.01 -8.25 12.21
CA ARG A 234 -7.58 -9.49 11.54
C ARG A 234 -6.06 -9.54 11.37
N TYR A 235 -5.44 -8.40 11.07
CA TYR A 235 -3.98 -8.27 11.00
C TYR A 235 -3.29 -8.79 12.25
N LEU A 236 -3.68 -8.32 13.44
CA LEU A 236 -3.02 -8.71 14.69
C LEU A 236 -3.08 -10.22 14.93
N ILE A 237 -4.22 -10.85 14.63
CA ILE A 237 -4.41 -12.30 14.78
C ILE A 237 -3.49 -13.07 13.82
N VAL A 238 -3.51 -12.71 12.54
CA VAL A 238 -2.77 -13.42 11.49
C VAL A 238 -1.26 -13.18 11.66
N ALA A 239 -0.86 -11.94 11.89
CA ALA A 239 0.53 -11.55 12.14
C ALA A 239 1.11 -12.28 13.36
N TRP A 240 0.37 -12.37 14.47
CA TRP A 240 0.81 -13.12 15.65
C TRP A 240 1.00 -14.61 15.36
N ARG A 241 0.03 -15.24 14.68
CA ARG A 241 0.14 -16.67 14.32
C ARG A 241 1.35 -16.93 13.43
N LEU A 242 1.54 -16.08 12.42
CA LEU A 242 2.64 -16.18 11.50
C LEU A 242 3.98 -15.92 12.19
N TRP A 243 4.06 -14.95 13.09
CA TRP A 243 5.25 -14.65 13.88
C TRP A 243 5.72 -15.87 14.68
N ARG A 244 4.81 -16.58 15.36
CA ARG A 244 5.17 -17.82 16.06
C ARG A 244 5.75 -18.88 15.12
N ARG A 245 5.24 -18.99 13.89
CA ARG A 245 5.76 -19.92 12.87
C ARG A 245 7.15 -19.50 12.38
N VAL A 246 7.38 -18.20 12.21
CA VAL A 246 8.71 -17.65 11.89
C VAL A 246 9.69 -18.01 13.01
N CYS A 247 9.34 -17.80 14.28
CA CYS A 247 10.19 -18.18 15.41
C CYS A 247 10.47 -19.70 15.44
N ALA A 248 9.51 -20.53 15.02
CA ALA A 248 9.69 -21.98 14.95
C ALA A 248 10.68 -22.43 13.85
N THR A 249 11.01 -21.57 12.88
CA THR A 249 12.05 -21.88 11.86
C THR A 249 13.48 -21.88 12.42
N GLN A 250 13.68 -21.38 13.63
CA GLN A 250 15.00 -21.20 14.26
C GLN A 250 15.99 -20.33 13.44
N SER A 251 15.51 -19.59 12.44
CA SER A 251 16.32 -18.66 11.65
C SER A 251 16.37 -17.28 12.32
N THR A 252 17.52 -16.94 12.90
CA THR A 252 17.74 -15.63 13.54
C THR A 252 17.51 -14.47 12.57
N THR A 253 17.95 -14.61 11.31
CA THR A 253 17.78 -13.57 10.29
C THR A 253 16.30 -13.32 9.97
N MET A 254 15.50 -14.39 9.84
CA MET A 254 14.06 -14.24 9.61
C MET A 254 13.33 -13.68 10.83
N ALA A 255 13.76 -14.06 12.04
CA ALA A 255 13.21 -13.49 13.27
C ALA A 255 13.50 -11.98 13.35
N LEU A 256 14.75 -11.55 13.14
CA LEU A 256 15.10 -10.13 13.16
C LEU A 256 14.38 -9.33 12.06
N GLY A 257 14.41 -9.82 10.82
CA GLY A 257 13.71 -9.19 9.69
C GLY A 257 12.20 -9.10 9.93
N GLY A 258 11.61 -10.17 10.48
CA GLY A 258 10.19 -10.23 10.81
C GLY A 258 9.82 -9.31 11.97
N ALA A 259 10.65 -9.18 12.99
CA ALA A 259 10.42 -8.26 14.10
C ALA A 259 10.42 -6.80 13.63
N VAL A 260 11.42 -6.42 12.83
CA VAL A 260 11.52 -5.06 12.26
C VAL A 260 10.35 -4.80 11.32
N GLY A 261 10.05 -5.74 10.41
CA GLY A 261 8.95 -5.64 9.46
C GLY A 261 7.58 -5.50 10.14
N LEU A 262 7.30 -6.34 11.13
CA LEU A 262 6.05 -6.30 11.89
C LEU A 262 5.93 -5.02 12.72
N ALA A 263 7.01 -4.55 13.35
CA ALA A 263 6.99 -3.30 14.10
C ALA A 263 6.67 -2.11 13.18
N GLY A 264 7.37 -1.98 12.05
CA GLY A 264 7.15 -0.93 11.07
C GLY A 264 5.72 -0.95 10.51
N MET A 265 5.25 -2.12 10.06
CA MET A 265 3.91 -2.27 9.51
C MET A 265 2.81 -2.01 10.56
N THR A 266 3.05 -2.37 11.83
CA THR A 266 2.09 -2.11 12.92
C THR A 266 1.95 -0.61 13.20
N LEU A 267 3.07 0.13 13.22
CA LEU A 267 3.03 1.59 13.36
C LEU A 267 2.30 2.26 12.19
N PHE A 268 2.58 1.82 10.97
CA PHE A 268 1.89 2.30 9.78
C PHE A 268 0.38 1.99 9.84
N ASN A 269 0.00 0.77 10.19
CA ASN A 269 -1.40 0.35 10.31
C ASN A 269 -2.15 1.14 11.39
N LEU A 270 -1.49 1.46 12.51
CA LEU A 270 -2.06 2.31 13.55
C LEU A 270 -2.35 3.72 13.02
N ALA A 271 -1.40 4.34 12.32
CA ALA A 271 -1.58 5.66 11.73
C ALA A 271 -2.77 5.69 10.75
N ILE A 272 -2.91 4.66 9.92
CA ILE A 272 -4.01 4.51 8.95
C ILE A 272 -5.36 4.34 9.64
N ASN A 273 -5.42 3.53 10.70
CA ASN A 273 -6.66 3.34 11.48
C ASN A 273 -7.08 4.64 12.19
N ILE A 274 -6.13 5.40 12.73
CA ILE A 274 -6.42 6.71 13.34
C ILE A 274 -6.96 7.70 12.29
N ASP A 275 -6.31 7.80 11.13
CA ASP A 275 -6.75 8.72 10.06
C ASP A 275 -8.14 8.38 9.53
N THR A 276 -8.38 7.12 9.19
CA THR A 276 -9.68 6.66 8.67
C THR A 276 -10.79 6.80 9.72
N THR A 277 -10.51 6.56 11.00
CA THR A 277 -11.47 6.76 12.10
C THR A 277 -11.83 8.24 12.26
N ARG A 278 -10.83 9.14 12.24
CA ARG A 278 -11.06 10.59 12.29
C ARG A 278 -11.93 11.06 11.13
N LYS A 279 -11.68 10.54 9.92
CA LYS A 279 -12.51 10.83 8.74
C LYS A 279 -13.95 10.33 8.93
N LEU A 280 -14.14 9.11 9.41
CA LEU A 280 -15.48 8.56 9.64
C LEU A 280 -16.28 9.42 10.63
N VAL A 281 -15.70 9.71 11.79
CA VAL A 281 -16.32 10.56 12.81
C VAL A 281 -16.65 11.95 12.24
N LYS A 282 -15.75 12.52 11.44
CA LYS A 282 -15.99 13.80 10.76
C LYS A 282 -17.22 13.73 9.85
N PHE A 283 -17.26 12.83 8.86
CA PHE A 283 -18.30 12.86 7.83
C PHE A 283 -19.67 12.32 8.29
N ILE A 284 -19.71 11.52 9.36
CA ILE A 284 -20.98 11.16 10.01
C ILE A 284 -21.64 12.40 10.63
N ASN A 285 -20.84 13.32 11.19
CA ASN A 285 -21.35 14.48 11.92
C ASN A 285 -21.61 15.72 11.05
N VAL A 286 -21.04 15.81 9.84
CA VAL A 286 -21.30 16.93 8.90
C VAL A 286 -22.75 16.87 8.39
N ARG A 287 -23.48 17.99 8.44
CA ARG A 287 -24.82 18.16 7.84
C ARG A 287 -24.73 18.91 6.51
N SER A 288 -25.61 18.62 5.54
CA SER A 288 -25.56 19.17 4.18
C SER A 288 -25.65 20.70 4.09
N ASN A 289 -26.30 21.35 5.05
CA ASN A 289 -26.51 22.80 5.03
C ASN A 289 -25.37 23.61 5.70
N ALA A 290 -24.36 22.96 6.27
CA ALA A 290 -23.21 23.62 6.86
C ALA A 290 -22.02 23.46 5.89
N GLY A 291 -21.65 24.53 5.18
CA GLY A 291 -20.61 24.57 4.14
C GLY A 291 -19.56 23.47 4.29
N ALA A 292 -19.76 22.34 3.62
CA ALA A 292 -18.96 21.14 3.85
C ALA A 292 -17.50 21.38 3.43
N GLN A 293 -17.30 22.30 2.48
CA GLN A 293 -16.01 22.88 2.11
C GLN A 293 -15.32 23.64 3.25
N ASP A 294 -16.03 24.47 4.03
CA ASP A 294 -15.45 25.17 5.19
C ASP A 294 -14.89 24.18 6.24
N VAL A 295 -15.36 22.93 6.26
CA VAL A 295 -14.84 21.89 7.16
C VAL A 295 -13.50 21.31 6.70
N PHE A 296 -13.11 21.50 5.43
CA PHE A 296 -11.74 21.20 4.98
C PHE A 296 -10.80 22.39 5.18
N ASP A 297 -11.36 23.61 5.06
CA ASP A 297 -10.63 24.87 5.06
C ASP A 297 -10.51 25.53 6.44
N GLY A 298 -11.38 25.17 7.39
CA GLY A 298 -11.62 25.82 8.69
C GLY A 298 -10.47 25.80 9.71
N ALA A 299 -9.28 25.30 9.35
CA ALA A 299 -8.07 25.46 10.16
C ALA A 299 -7.16 26.60 9.68
N SER A 300 -7.39 27.15 8.48
CA SER A 300 -6.58 28.25 7.94
C SER A 300 -7.01 29.64 8.44
N LYS A 301 -8.19 29.77 9.06
CA LYS A 301 -8.75 31.08 9.48
C LYS A 301 -8.49 31.45 10.95
N LYS A 302 -7.77 30.62 11.74
CA LYS A 302 -7.48 30.90 13.17
C LYS A 302 -6.04 31.35 13.48
N THR A 303 -5.25 31.67 12.46
CA THR A 303 -3.91 32.27 12.62
C THR A 303 -3.80 33.52 11.75
N ARG A 304 -4.49 34.58 12.16
CA ARG A 304 -4.14 35.97 11.87
C ARG A 304 -4.41 36.79 13.12
#